data_AF-A0A6B8M579-F1
#
_entry.id   AF-A0A6B8M579-F1
#
_cell.length_a   1.000
_cell.length_b   1.000
_cell.length_c   1.000
_cell.angle_alpha   90.00
_cell.angle_beta   90.00
_cell.angle_gamma   90.00
#
_symmetry.space_group_name_H-M   'P 1'
#
loop_
_entity.id
_entity.type
_entity.pdbx_description
1 polymer ?
#
loop_
_entity_poly.entity_id
_entity_poly.type
_entity_poly.pdbx_seq_one_letter_code
_entity_poly.pdbx_strand_id
1 'polypeptide(L)'
;MLFYEPLFLFLFAPAVYLLYLFFGADRHRRAIILLLASVVFYGWSEPAFIFVVFASVALDLYVAQRITGLSVRSVDPVTRAERAEGETLVRADVQGEAGGVEAEARRWLALGVAANLAILVYYKYTGFLALNFDALLRAFTLPGVHIPEIALPIGVSFVVFEKITYLVDVYRGVTAPARGPLLYALYVFFFPKLLAGPIIKYHDIAGQFETCPHAHVDDFVNGFRRFMLGVVKKLLVADVMASGADMIFARDPATLGFAEAWAGTIFFTLQIYFDFSGYSDMAIGLARMFGFRLLENFNMPYIATSITEFWRRWHMSLTSWIREYLYFPLGGNRVGEARTYFNLWICFLASGVWHGAAWTYIFWGAYNGVFLVLDRLFLLERLNRLPAWAANIATMFIVMIGWTLFRANSLDQAGALLFRMAQPWAQAGVAAAAPSEYVVMAAIAVAICVAQRVGASCAIDWTALARRHAFAVNGALSILFVAALAKGLADPFKPFIYFRF
;
A
#
# COMPACT_ATOMS: atom_id res chain seq x y z
N MET A 1 -11.38 -11.04 8.73
CA MET A 1 -11.25 -12.25 7.87
C MET A 1 -10.16 -12.01 6.84
N LEU A 2 -9.51 -13.06 6.33
CA LEU A 2 -8.51 -12.96 5.26
C LEU A 2 -8.99 -13.64 3.98
N PHE A 3 -8.53 -13.15 2.84
CA PHE A 3 -9.02 -13.59 1.53
C PHE A 3 -8.79 -15.06 1.21
N TYR A 4 -7.79 -15.69 1.82
CA TYR A 4 -7.45 -17.09 1.61
C TYR A 4 -7.95 -18.02 2.72
N GLU A 5 -8.65 -17.49 3.73
CA GLU A 5 -9.24 -18.33 4.78
C GLU A 5 -10.45 -19.11 4.25
N PRO A 6 -10.68 -20.35 4.72
CA PRO A 6 -11.82 -21.16 4.29
C PRO A 6 -13.16 -20.46 4.51
N LEU A 7 -13.31 -19.76 5.64
CA LEU A 7 -14.52 -18.98 5.94
C LEU A 7 -14.78 -17.91 4.89
N PHE A 8 -13.73 -17.22 4.44
CA PHE A 8 -13.87 -16.21 3.40
C PHE A 8 -14.23 -16.85 2.05
N LEU A 9 -13.46 -17.86 1.65
CA LEU A 9 -13.52 -18.49 0.32
C LEU A 9 -14.82 -19.25 0.06
N PHE A 10 -15.28 -20.03 1.04
CA PHE A 10 -16.37 -20.98 0.86
C PHE A 10 -17.72 -20.50 1.41
N LEU A 11 -17.71 -19.46 2.26
CA LEU A 11 -18.95 -18.93 2.84
C LEU A 11 -19.14 -17.44 2.54
N PHE A 12 -18.25 -16.57 3.05
CA PHE A 12 -18.46 -15.13 2.99
C PHE A 12 -18.50 -14.60 1.55
N ALA A 13 -17.45 -14.82 0.76
CA ALA A 13 -17.37 -14.25 -0.59
C ALA A 13 -18.46 -14.81 -1.54
N PRO A 14 -18.75 -16.13 -1.57
CA PRO A 14 -19.87 -16.66 -2.35
C PRO A 14 -21.23 -16.10 -1.92
N ALA A 15 -21.50 -16.02 -0.61
CA ALA A 15 -22.76 -15.49 -0.11
C ALA A 15 -22.95 -14.02 -0.50
N VAL A 16 -21.93 -13.17 -0.30
CA VAL A 16 -21.97 -11.75 -0.67
C VAL A 16 -22.14 -11.59 -2.18
N TYR A 17 -21.45 -12.41 -2.99
CA TYR A 17 -21.57 -12.36 -4.45
C TYR A 17 -22.97 -12.76 -4.93
N LEU A 18 -23.55 -13.84 -4.39
CA LEU A 18 -24.91 -14.27 -4.73
C LEU A 18 -25.96 -13.23 -4.34
N LEU A 19 -25.83 -12.62 -3.15
CA LEU A 19 -26.68 -11.50 -2.74
C LEU A 19 -26.52 -10.31 -3.71
N TYR A 20 -25.29 -9.97 -4.09
CA TYR A 20 -25.02 -8.90 -5.03
C TYR A 20 -25.68 -9.11 -6.40
N LEU A 21 -25.66 -10.35 -6.90
CA LEU A 21 -26.35 -10.74 -8.13
C LEU A 21 -27.88 -10.68 -7.98
N PHE A 22 -28.41 -11.19 -6.86
CA PHE A 22 -29.85 -11.22 -6.60
C PHE A 22 -30.48 -9.83 -6.63
N PHE A 23 -29.80 -8.82 -6.07
CA PHE A 23 -30.25 -7.43 -6.09
C PHE A 23 -29.77 -6.64 -7.32
N GLY A 24 -29.36 -7.33 -8.40
CA GLY A 24 -28.72 -6.77 -9.58
C GLY A 24 -29.40 -5.51 -10.14
N ALA A 25 -30.73 -5.45 -10.18
CA ALA A 25 -31.47 -4.30 -10.74
C ALA A 25 -31.44 -3.03 -9.86
N ASP A 26 -31.18 -3.15 -8.56
CA ASP A 26 -31.26 -2.04 -7.60
C ASP A 26 -29.86 -1.68 -7.06
N ARG A 27 -29.26 -0.63 -7.63
CA ARG A 27 -27.95 -0.12 -7.21
C ARG A 27 -27.89 0.28 -5.74
N HIS A 28 -29.00 0.74 -5.15
CA HIS A 28 -29.02 1.18 -3.76
C HIS A 28 -28.93 -0.01 -2.82
N ARG A 29 -29.70 -1.08 -3.09
CA ARG A 29 -29.61 -2.34 -2.33
C ARG A 29 -28.23 -2.98 -2.46
N ARG A 30 -27.64 -2.98 -3.65
CA ARG A 30 -26.26 -3.44 -3.86
C ARG A 30 -25.25 -2.68 -2.99
N ALA A 31 -25.35 -1.35 -2.93
CA ALA A 31 -24.47 -0.55 -2.09
C ALA A 31 -24.65 -0.87 -0.59
N ILE A 32 -25.89 -1.07 -0.13
CA ILE A 32 -26.17 -1.47 1.26
C ILE A 32 -25.54 -2.83 1.57
N ILE A 33 -25.72 -3.82 0.69
CA ILE A 33 -25.16 -5.17 0.88
C ILE A 33 -23.65 -5.13 0.93
N LEU A 34 -23.02 -4.41 0.01
CA LEU A 34 -21.56 -4.25 0.02
C LEU A 34 -21.08 -3.56 1.30
N LEU A 35 -21.80 -2.55 1.80
CA LEU A 35 -21.41 -1.90 3.06
C LEU A 35 -21.57 -2.85 4.24
N LEU A 36 -22.71 -3.54 4.36
CA LEU A 36 -22.96 -4.49 5.44
C LEU A 36 -21.93 -5.63 5.44
N ALA A 37 -21.69 -6.22 4.27
CA ALA A 37 -20.65 -7.23 4.08
C ALA A 37 -19.27 -6.69 4.48
N SER A 38 -18.97 -5.45 4.10
CA SER A 38 -17.70 -4.82 4.42
C SER A 38 -17.50 -4.56 5.91
N VAL A 39 -18.54 -4.12 6.60
CA VAL A 39 -18.53 -3.95 8.06
C VAL A 39 -18.35 -5.30 8.76
N VAL A 40 -19.06 -6.35 8.32
CA VAL A 40 -18.91 -7.71 8.85
C VAL A 40 -17.48 -8.23 8.62
N PHE A 41 -16.95 -8.06 7.41
CA PHE A 41 -15.60 -8.50 7.05
C PHE A 41 -14.54 -7.87 7.95
N TYR A 42 -14.65 -6.56 8.19
CA TYR A 42 -13.73 -5.83 9.03
C TYR A 42 -13.90 -6.16 10.52
N GLY A 43 -15.15 -6.14 10.99
CA GLY A 43 -15.51 -6.38 12.37
C GLY A 43 -15.22 -7.78 12.86
N TRP A 44 -15.05 -8.73 11.94
CA TRP A 44 -14.59 -10.07 12.26
C TRP A 44 -13.25 -10.09 12.98
N SER A 45 -12.35 -9.16 12.62
CA SER A 45 -11.03 -9.04 13.23
C SER A 45 -10.93 -7.82 14.14
N GLU A 46 -11.65 -6.74 13.85
CA GLU A 46 -11.51 -5.44 14.51
C GLU A 46 -12.88 -4.86 14.98
N PRO A 47 -13.61 -5.52 15.89
CA PRO A 47 -14.99 -5.15 16.24
C PRO A 47 -15.11 -3.76 16.88
N ALA A 48 -14.15 -3.39 17.74
CA ALA A 48 -14.18 -2.11 18.45
C ALA A 48 -13.84 -0.92 17.53
N PHE A 49 -12.94 -1.12 16.57
CA PHE A 49 -12.44 -0.03 15.74
C PHE A 49 -13.46 0.42 14.68
N ILE A 50 -14.45 -0.40 14.33
CA ILE A 50 -15.58 0.00 13.47
C ILE A 50 -16.24 1.29 13.97
N PHE A 51 -16.46 1.43 15.28
CA PHE A 51 -17.11 2.60 15.85
C PHE A 51 -16.27 3.87 15.65
N VAL A 52 -14.95 3.76 15.78
CA VAL A 52 -14.02 4.86 15.51
C VAL A 52 -14.07 5.26 14.03
N VAL A 53 -14.10 4.29 13.12
CA VAL A 53 -14.19 4.55 11.68
C VAL A 53 -15.51 5.22 11.31
N PHE A 54 -16.64 4.78 11.86
CA PHE A 54 -17.95 5.43 11.63
C PHE A 54 -18.02 6.84 12.22
N ALA A 55 -17.55 7.04 13.45
CA ALA A 55 -17.50 8.36 14.07
C ALA A 55 -16.65 9.34 13.25
N SER A 56 -15.48 8.89 12.79
CA SER A 56 -14.63 9.70 11.94
C SER A 56 -15.20 9.86 10.51
N VAL A 57 -16.01 8.93 10.01
CA VAL A 57 -16.76 9.09 8.75
C VAL A 57 -17.77 10.23 8.86
N ALA A 58 -18.52 10.30 9.98
CA ALA A 58 -19.45 11.39 10.24
C ALA A 58 -18.72 12.74 10.35
N LEU A 59 -17.57 12.76 11.02
CA LEU A 59 -16.73 13.96 11.12
C LEU A 59 -16.27 14.46 9.75
N ASP A 60 -15.77 13.57 8.89
CA ASP A 60 -15.30 13.97 7.56
C ASP A 60 -16.43 14.51 6.68
N LEU A 61 -17.61 13.90 6.74
CA LEU A 61 -18.79 14.40 6.00
C LEU A 61 -19.18 15.79 6.48
N TYR A 62 -19.15 16.03 7.80
CA TYR A 62 -19.40 17.34 8.37
C TYR A 62 -18.35 18.37 7.93
N VAL A 63 -17.07 18.02 7.98
CA VAL A 63 -15.98 18.89 7.51
C VAL A 63 -16.12 19.19 6.02
N ALA A 64 -16.41 18.19 5.19
CA ALA A 64 -16.63 18.36 3.76
C ALA A 64 -17.81 19.30 3.47
N GLN A 65 -18.92 19.16 4.21
CA GLN A 65 -20.07 20.08 4.10
C GLN A 65 -19.70 21.52 4.43
N ARG A 66 -18.87 21.76 5.48
CA ARG A 66 -18.39 23.10 5.83
C ARG A 66 -17.50 23.68 4.74
N ILE A 67 -16.57 22.89 4.20
CA ILE A 67 -15.72 23.29 3.07
C ILE A 67 -16.57 23.68 1.87
N THR A 68 -17.57 22.88 1.50
CA THR A 68 -18.40 23.18 0.32
C THR A 68 -19.42 24.30 0.54
N GLY A 69 -19.97 24.44 1.75
CA GLY A 69 -20.86 25.53 2.08
C GLY A 69 -20.17 26.89 1.95
N LEU A 70 -18.85 26.93 2.14
CA LEU A 70 -18.00 28.09 1.91
C LEU A 70 -17.69 28.29 0.42
N SER A 71 -17.42 27.22 -0.34
CA SER A 71 -17.16 27.32 -1.79
C SER A 71 -18.37 27.73 -2.62
N VAL A 72 -19.60 27.48 -2.15
CA VAL A 72 -20.84 27.96 -2.80
C VAL A 72 -21.07 29.45 -2.53
N ARG A 73 -20.56 29.99 -1.43
CA ARG A 73 -20.69 31.42 -1.06
C ARG A 73 -19.68 32.33 -1.76
N SER A 74 -18.57 31.80 -2.27
CA SER A 74 -17.56 32.56 -3.01
C SER A 74 -17.84 32.71 -4.51
N VAL A 75 -18.95 32.15 -5.01
CA VAL A 75 -19.38 32.27 -6.42
C VAL A 75 -20.73 32.98 -6.45
N ASP A 76 -20.73 34.22 -6.92
CA ASP A 76 -21.97 34.98 -7.13
C ASP A 76 -22.90 34.23 -8.13
N PRO A 77 -24.22 34.21 -7.93
CA PRO A 77 -25.15 33.48 -8.81
C PRO A 77 -25.07 33.88 -10.29
N VAL A 78 -24.63 35.10 -10.57
CA VAL A 78 -24.49 35.68 -11.92
C VAL A 78 -23.41 34.97 -12.74
N THR A 79 -22.30 34.56 -12.13
CA THR A 79 -21.17 33.94 -12.85
C THR A 79 -21.43 32.50 -13.30
N ARG A 80 -22.54 31.88 -12.85
CA ARG A 80 -22.95 30.53 -13.25
C ARG A 80 -23.64 30.51 -14.62
N ALA A 81 -24.31 31.60 -15.00
CA ALA A 81 -24.94 31.75 -16.31
C ALA A 81 -23.90 32.06 -17.40
N GLU A 82 -22.89 32.90 -17.08
CA GLU A 82 -21.86 33.31 -18.05
C GLU A 82 -20.84 32.21 -18.37
N ARG A 83 -20.62 31.22 -17.49
CA ARG A 83 -19.75 30.07 -17.80
C ARG A 83 -20.35 29.08 -18.80
N ALA A 84 -21.64 29.20 -19.13
CA ALA A 84 -22.30 28.33 -20.11
C ALA A 84 -22.10 28.81 -21.56
N GLU A 85 -21.70 30.06 -21.77
CA GLU A 85 -21.45 30.63 -23.09
C GLU A 85 -20.00 31.09 -23.17
N GLY A 86 -19.21 30.40 -24.00
CA GLY A 86 -17.78 30.62 -24.05
C GLY A 86 -17.43 32.00 -24.58
N GLU A 87 -16.94 32.89 -23.72
CA GLU A 87 -16.03 33.98 -24.10
C GLU A 87 -15.31 34.59 -22.88
N THR A 88 -14.04 34.91 -23.13
CA THR A 88 -13.00 35.66 -22.38
C THR A 88 -13.35 36.24 -21.00
N LEU A 89 -12.70 35.69 -19.96
CA LEU A 89 -12.76 36.14 -18.57
C LEU A 89 -11.99 37.46 -18.33
N VAL A 90 -12.72 38.54 -18.01
CA VAL A 90 -12.20 39.65 -17.22
C VAL A 90 -12.26 39.25 -15.74
N ARG A 91 -11.11 39.19 -15.07
CA ARG A 91 -11.02 39.04 -13.61
C ARG A 91 -11.56 40.31 -12.94
N ALA A 92 -12.78 40.26 -12.43
CA ALA A 92 -13.26 41.25 -11.46
C ALA A 92 -12.61 40.95 -10.10
N ASP A 93 -11.96 41.96 -9.53
CA ASP A 93 -11.31 41.93 -8.23
C ASP A 93 -12.34 41.83 -7.10
N VAL A 94 -12.51 40.63 -6.53
CA VAL A 94 -13.18 40.41 -5.23
C VAL A 94 -12.12 40.03 -4.21
N GLN A 95 -11.26 40.97 -3.83
CA GLN A 95 -10.07 40.71 -3.01
C GLN A 95 -10.34 40.66 -1.49
N GLY A 96 -11.53 41.02 -1.00
CA GLY A 96 -11.85 41.10 0.43
C GLY A 96 -12.53 39.86 1.03
N GLU A 97 -13.66 39.44 0.47
CA GLU A 97 -14.46 38.33 1.03
C GLU A 97 -13.94 36.95 0.61
N ALA A 98 -13.39 36.82 -0.60
CA ALA A 98 -12.86 35.54 -1.11
C ALA A 98 -11.70 35.01 -0.26
N GLY A 99 -10.83 35.91 0.24
CA GLY A 99 -9.69 35.53 1.09
C GLY A 99 -10.10 35.01 2.48
N GLY A 100 -11.19 35.55 3.04
CA GLY A 100 -11.74 35.09 4.33
C GLY A 100 -12.38 33.70 4.23
N VAL A 101 -13.18 33.50 3.17
CA VAL A 101 -13.84 32.23 2.88
C VAL A 101 -12.82 31.11 2.60
N GLU A 102 -11.77 31.39 1.83
CA GLU A 102 -10.70 30.43 1.57
C GLU A 102 -9.89 30.09 2.83
N ALA A 103 -9.62 31.09 3.68
CA ALA A 103 -8.95 30.88 4.96
C ALA A 103 -9.77 30.00 5.91
N GLU A 104 -11.10 30.16 5.95
CA GLU A 104 -11.99 29.34 6.76
C GLU A 104 -12.08 27.90 6.23
N ALA A 105 -12.22 27.71 4.91
CA ALA A 105 -12.20 26.38 4.28
C ALA A 105 -10.88 25.64 4.56
N ARG A 106 -9.75 26.37 4.54
CA ARG A 106 -8.43 25.84 4.91
C ARG A 106 -8.35 25.42 6.38
N ARG A 107 -8.99 26.15 7.30
CA ARG A 107 -9.08 25.75 8.71
C ARG A 107 -9.86 24.45 8.89
N TRP A 108 -11.02 24.34 8.24
CA TRP A 108 -11.81 23.10 8.26
C TRP A 108 -11.04 21.91 7.69
N LEU A 109 -10.34 22.10 6.57
CA LEU A 109 -9.45 21.08 6.02
C LEU A 109 -8.36 20.68 7.04
N ALA A 110 -7.67 21.66 7.63
CA ALA A 110 -6.60 21.40 8.60
C ALA A 110 -7.12 20.62 9.81
N LEU A 111 -8.30 20.97 10.33
CA LEU A 111 -8.95 20.25 11.43
C LEU A 111 -9.30 18.80 11.04
N GLY A 112 -9.89 18.58 9.85
CA GLY A 112 -10.23 17.24 9.39
C GLY A 112 -9.01 16.36 9.13
N VAL A 113 -7.95 16.92 8.53
CA VAL A 113 -6.67 16.22 8.37
C VAL A 113 -6.04 15.91 9.73
N ALA A 114 -6.03 16.87 10.66
CA ALA A 114 -5.49 16.67 12.00
C ALA A 114 -6.26 15.59 12.77
N ALA A 115 -7.59 15.54 12.66
CA ALA A 115 -8.40 14.50 13.29
C ALA A 115 -8.10 13.10 12.73
N ASN A 116 -7.95 12.96 11.41
CA ASN A 116 -7.58 11.69 10.79
C ASN A 116 -6.14 11.27 11.17
N LEU A 117 -5.19 12.21 11.21
CA LEU A 117 -3.84 11.94 11.68
C LEU A 117 -3.80 11.60 13.18
N ALA A 118 -4.66 12.18 14.01
CA ALA A 118 -4.74 11.88 15.44
C ALA A 118 -5.13 10.41 15.68
N ILE A 119 -6.02 9.84 14.86
CA ILE A 119 -6.35 8.40 14.90
C ILE A 119 -5.09 7.57 14.63
N LEU A 120 -4.35 7.92 13.58
CA LEU A 120 -3.10 7.23 13.24
C LEU A 120 -2.05 7.36 14.34
N VAL A 121 -1.88 8.57 14.90
CA VAL A 121 -0.93 8.81 16.00
C VAL A 121 -1.29 8.01 17.23
N TYR A 122 -2.55 8.02 17.64
CA TYR A 122 -3.01 7.30 18.82
C TYR A 122 -2.76 5.79 18.70
N TYR A 123 -3.22 5.17 17.61
CA TYR A 123 -3.14 3.71 17.46
C TYR A 123 -1.75 3.21 17.05
N LYS A 124 -0.99 3.99 16.28
CA LYS A 124 0.29 3.52 15.71
C LYS A 124 1.52 4.08 16.42
N TYR A 125 1.51 5.34 16.84
CA TYR A 125 2.73 6.02 17.29
C TYR A 125 2.79 6.26 18.79
N THR A 126 1.68 6.25 19.54
CA THR A 126 1.70 6.55 20.99
C THR A 126 2.66 5.65 21.77
N GLY A 127 2.69 4.34 21.50
CA GLY A 127 3.63 3.42 22.15
C GLY A 127 5.10 3.78 21.86
N PHE A 128 5.43 4.04 20.60
CA PHE A 128 6.78 4.47 20.19
C PHE A 128 7.17 5.83 20.79
N LEU A 129 6.26 6.80 20.81
CA LEU A 129 6.49 8.11 21.42
C LEU A 129 6.71 7.99 22.93
N ALA A 130 5.91 7.18 23.63
CA ALA A 130 6.07 6.91 25.05
C ALA A 130 7.41 6.21 25.36
N LEU A 131 7.82 5.24 24.54
CA LEU A 131 9.12 4.56 24.66
C LEU A 131 10.30 5.54 24.54
N ASN A 132 10.29 6.42 23.53
CA ASN A 132 11.37 7.39 23.34
C ASN A 132 11.35 8.47 24.44
N PHE A 133 10.17 8.87 24.91
CA PHE A 133 10.05 9.83 26.01
C PHE A 133 10.53 9.22 27.34
N ASP A 134 10.18 7.97 27.64
CA ASP A 134 10.69 7.23 28.80
C ASP A 134 12.23 7.11 28.75
N ALA A 135 12.79 6.75 27.59
CA ALA A 135 14.24 6.69 27.40
C ALA A 135 14.91 8.06 27.66
N LEU A 136 14.30 9.15 27.20
CA LEU A 136 14.79 10.52 27.45
C LEU A 136 14.76 10.87 28.93
N LEU A 137 13.66 10.60 29.63
CA LEU A 137 13.54 10.85 31.07
C LEU A 137 14.60 10.08 31.87
N ARG A 138 14.79 8.79 31.54
CA ARG A 138 15.82 7.95 32.17
C ARG A 138 17.23 8.46 31.91
N ALA A 139 17.51 9.02 30.72
CA ALA A 139 18.80 9.64 30.42
C ALA A 139 19.09 10.86 31.32
N PHE A 140 18.04 11.55 31.79
CA PHE A 140 18.14 12.63 32.78
C PHE A 140 17.88 12.16 34.23
N THR A 141 17.89 10.85 34.50
CA THR A 141 17.63 10.25 35.83
C THR A 141 16.27 10.61 36.44
N LEU A 142 15.31 10.99 35.59
CA LEU A 142 13.93 11.28 36.01
C LEU A 142 13.09 9.98 36.07
N PRO A 143 11.99 9.96 36.85
CA PRO A 143 11.07 8.82 36.89
C PRO A 143 10.52 8.50 35.49
N GLY A 144 10.46 7.21 35.16
CA GLY A 144 9.92 6.75 33.89
C GLY A 144 8.41 6.94 33.76
N VAL A 145 7.90 6.77 32.54
CA VAL A 145 6.46 6.85 32.24
C VAL A 145 5.90 5.48 31.88
N HIS A 146 4.61 5.29 32.13
CA HIS A 146 3.91 4.09 31.68
C HIS A 146 3.81 4.08 30.14
N ILE A 147 4.22 2.97 29.52
CA ILE A 147 4.11 2.75 28.10
C ILE A 147 2.76 2.06 27.85
N PRO A 148 1.80 2.72 27.18
CA PRO A 148 0.48 2.14 26.97
C PRO A 148 0.53 1.02 25.93
N GLU A 149 -0.12 -0.11 26.23
CA GLU A 149 -0.35 -1.19 25.27
C GLU A 149 -1.63 -0.89 24.47
N ILE A 150 -1.45 -0.30 23.29
CA ILE A 150 -2.56 0.03 22.38
C ILE A 150 -2.53 -0.98 21.24
N ALA A 151 -3.60 -1.76 21.09
CA ALA A 151 -3.76 -2.66 19.96
C ALA A 151 -3.87 -1.85 18.66
N LEU A 152 -3.02 -2.17 17.68
CA LEU A 152 -3.03 -1.52 16.37
C LEU A 152 -4.11 -2.15 15.48
N PRO A 153 -5.17 -1.40 15.09
CA PRO A 153 -6.21 -1.95 14.25
C PRO A 153 -5.68 -2.19 12.83
N ILE A 154 -5.97 -3.36 12.28
CA ILE A 154 -5.54 -3.70 10.91
C ILE A 154 -6.09 -2.69 9.90
N GLY A 155 -5.23 -2.19 9.01
CA GLY A 155 -5.64 -1.29 7.92
C GLY A 155 -5.86 0.18 8.33
N VAL A 156 -5.67 0.56 9.60
CA VAL A 156 -5.86 1.96 10.07
C VAL A 156 -5.09 2.97 9.23
N SER A 157 -3.86 2.65 8.81
CA SER A 157 -3.01 3.53 8.01
C SER A 157 -3.57 3.77 6.60
N PHE A 158 -4.22 2.78 5.99
CA PHE A 158 -4.86 2.92 4.68
C PHE A 158 -6.14 3.75 4.79
N VAL A 159 -6.98 3.44 5.79
CA VAL A 159 -8.22 4.18 6.08
C VAL A 159 -7.94 5.67 6.28
N VAL A 160 -6.92 6.02 7.08
CA VAL A 160 -6.57 7.43 7.33
C VAL A 160 -6.15 8.15 6.04
N PHE A 161 -5.37 7.50 5.16
CA PHE A 161 -4.93 8.10 3.89
C PHE A 161 -6.08 8.34 2.92
N GLU A 162 -7.01 7.41 2.82
CA GLU A 162 -8.20 7.54 1.96
C GLU A 162 -9.13 8.67 2.39
N LYS A 163 -9.25 8.86 3.71
CA LYS A 163 -10.08 9.91 4.32
C LYS A 163 -9.45 11.29 4.16
N ILE A 164 -8.13 11.39 4.34
CA ILE A 164 -7.37 12.61 4.02
C ILE A 164 -7.53 12.95 2.54
N THR A 165 -7.41 11.96 1.65
CA THR A 165 -7.64 12.16 0.22
C THR A 165 -9.02 12.75 -0.07
N TYR A 166 -10.08 12.20 0.51
CA TYR A 166 -11.44 12.72 0.33
C TYR A 166 -11.54 14.20 0.72
N LEU A 167 -11.08 14.56 1.92
CA LEU A 167 -11.16 15.94 2.40
C LEU A 167 -10.35 16.91 1.54
N VAL A 168 -9.12 16.51 1.16
CA VAL A 168 -8.24 17.34 0.32
C VAL A 168 -8.82 17.52 -1.09
N ASP A 169 -9.39 16.47 -1.67
CA ASP A 169 -9.97 16.53 -3.01
C ASP A 169 -11.24 17.38 -3.06
N VAL A 170 -12.09 17.29 -2.03
CA VAL A 170 -13.26 18.17 -1.89
C VAL A 170 -12.82 19.62 -1.73
N TYR A 171 -11.80 19.89 -0.89
CA TYR A 171 -11.26 21.24 -0.73
C TYR A 171 -10.66 21.81 -2.02
N ARG A 172 -9.95 20.98 -2.80
CA ARG A 172 -9.35 21.38 -4.09
C ARG A 172 -10.37 21.43 -5.24
N GLY A 173 -11.61 21.00 -5.02
CA GLY A 173 -12.64 20.91 -6.07
C GLY A 173 -12.35 19.83 -7.13
N VAL A 174 -11.50 18.85 -6.83
CA VAL A 174 -11.19 17.72 -7.73
C VAL A 174 -12.40 16.78 -7.83
N THR A 175 -13.17 16.66 -6.74
CA THR A 175 -14.38 15.85 -6.66
C THR A 175 -15.46 16.57 -5.88
N ALA A 176 -16.73 16.31 -6.22
CA ALA A 176 -17.84 16.68 -5.36
C ALA A 176 -17.84 15.84 -4.05
N PRO A 177 -18.42 16.35 -2.96
CA PRO A 177 -18.67 15.55 -1.76
C PRO A 177 -19.51 14.32 -2.07
N ALA A 178 -19.34 13.28 -1.26
CA ALA A 178 -20.16 12.09 -1.35
C ALA A 178 -21.65 12.43 -1.22
N ARG A 179 -22.50 11.83 -2.06
CA ARG A 179 -23.97 12.08 -2.07
C ARG A 179 -24.71 11.63 -0.80
N GLY A 180 -24.02 11.01 0.15
CA GLY A 180 -24.58 10.60 1.43
C GLY A 180 -23.65 9.70 2.23
N PRO A 181 -23.99 9.43 3.50
CA PRO A 181 -23.16 8.64 4.41
C PRO A 181 -22.96 7.20 3.95
N LEU A 182 -23.97 6.59 3.30
CA LEU A 182 -23.87 5.23 2.76
C LEU A 182 -22.70 5.08 1.79
N LEU A 183 -22.59 5.95 0.79
CA LEU A 183 -21.57 5.83 -0.25
C LEU A 183 -20.17 6.17 0.27
N TYR A 184 -20.06 7.14 1.19
CA TYR A 184 -18.78 7.46 1.81
C TYR A 184 -18.31 6.35 2.76
N ALA A 185 -19.20 5.82 3.59
CA ALA A 185 -18.90 4.66 4.44
C ALA A 185 -18.52 3.44 3.58
N LEU A 186 -19.22 3.20 2.47
CA LEU A 186 -18.86 2.13 1.54
C LEU A 186 -17.47 2.35 0.96
N TYR A 187 -17.12 3.56 0.53
CA TYR A 187 -15.76 3.88 0.06
C TYR A 187 -14.71 3.54 1.12
N VAL A 188 -14.91 3.95 2.37
CA VAL A 188 -13.97 3.68 3.46
C VAL A 188 -13.87 2.18 3.76
N PHE A 189 -15.01 1.51 3.94
CA PHE A 189 -15.05 0.11 4.37
C PHE A 189 -14.86 -0.91 3.25
N PHE A 190 -14.89 -0.54 1.96
CA PHE A 190 -14.97 -1.49 0.84
C PHE A 190 -14.02 -2.69 0.99
N PHE A 191 -14.57 -3.86 1.35
CA PHE A 191 -13.76 -4.99 1.83
C PHE A 191 -12.68 -5.48 0.87
N PRO A 192 -12.83 -5.42 -0.48
CA PRO A 192 -11.77 -5.87 -1.36
C PRO A 192 -10.45 -5.12 -1.16
N LYS A 193 -10.49 -3.85 -0.69
CA LYS A 193 -9.28 -3.05 -0.48
C LYS A 193 -8.94 -2.74 0.98
N LEU A 194 -9.86 -2.99 1.92
CA LEU A 194 -9.81 -2.42 3.26
C LEU A 194 -8.54 -2.69 4.09
N LEU A 195 -8.00 -3.92 4.07
CA LEU A 195 -6.88 -4.26 4.95
C LEU A 195 -5.51 -3.85 4.38
N ALA A 196 -5.31 -4.08 3.08
CA ALA A 196 -4.02 -3.87 2.39
C ALA A 196 -4.14 -3.84 0.85
N GLY A 197 -5.28 -3.43 0.31
CA GLY A 197 -5.42 -3.24 -1.14
C GLY A 197 -4.64 -2.02 -1.65
N PRO A 198 -4.68 -1.74 -2.98
CA PRO A 198 -4.21 -0.46 -3.50
C PRO A 198 -4.90 0.70 -2.76
N ILE A 199 -4.15 1.74 -2.39
CA ILE A 199 -4.72 2.96 -1.81
C ILE A 199 -5.56 3.64 -2.89
N ILE A 200 -6.87 3.73 -2.68
CA ILE A 200 -7.79 4.30 -3.66
C ILE A 200 -8.04 5.76 -3.31
N LYS A 201 -7.84 6.65 -4.27
CA LYS A 201 -8.25 8.05 -4.11
C LYS A 201 -9.74 8.16 -4.40
N TYR A 202 -10.43 9.00 -3.65
CA TYR A 202 -11.89 9.11 -3.77
C TYR A 202 -12.32 9.47 -5.20
N HIS A 203 -11.66 10.41 -5.86
CA HIS A 203 -11.99 10.83 -7.23
C HIS A 203 -11.84 9.71 -8.28
N ASP A 204 -10.96 8.72 -8.06
CA ASP A 204 -10.73 7.61 -8.99
C ASP A 204 -11.88 6.58 -8.96
N ILE A 205 -12.66 6.54 -7.87
CA ILE A 205 -13.63 5.46 -7.59
C ILE A 205 -15.05 5.96 -7.31
N ALA A 206 -15.23 7.25 -6.99
CA ALA A 206 -16.51 7.83 -6.58
C ALA A 206 -17.65 7.48 -7.57
N GLY A 207 -17.42 7.65 -8.87
CA GLY A 207 -18.39 7.32 -9.90
C GLY A 207 -18.78 5.83 -9.93
N GLN A 208 -17.86 4.92 -9.58
CA GLN A 208 -18.15 3.48 -9.49
C GLN A 208 -19.01 3.16 -8.26
N PHE A 209 -18.82 3.85 -7.14
CA PHE A 209 -19.71 3.69 -5.98
C PHE A 209 -21.10 4.28 -6.22
N GLU A 210 -21.21 5.41 -6.92
CA GLU A 210 -22.50 6.02 -7.28
C GLU A 210 -23.30 5.16 -8.27
N THR A 211 -22.62 4.56 -9.24
CA THR A 211 -23.25 3.67 -10.22
C THR A 211 -23.51 2.28 -9.65
N CYS A 212 -22.64 1.81 -8.74
CA CYS A 212 -22.59 0.46 -8.19
C CYS A 212 -22.75 -0.57 -9.32
N PRO A 213 -21.70 -0.86 -10.10
CA PRO A 213 -21.80 -1.54 -11.41
C PRO A 213 -22.46 -2.93 -11.34
N HIS A 214 -22.87 -3.48 -12.48
CA HIS A 214 -23.32 -4.87 -12.52
C HIS A 214 -22.11 -5.81 -12.56
N ALA A 215 -22.24 -6.97 -11.90
CA ALA A 215 -21.30 -8.05 -12.09
C ALA A 215 -21.59 -8.73 -13.45
N HIS A 216 -20.56 -8.85 -14.27
CA HIS A 216 -20.61 -9.55 -15.56
C HIS A 216 -19.82 -10.86 -15.47
N VAL A 217 -20.20 -11.87 -16.27
CA VAL A 217 -19.53 -13.17 -16.28
C VAL A 217 -18.04 -13.04 -16.63
N ASP A 218 -17.71 -12.23 -17.64
CA ASP A 218 -16.31 -11.98 -18.01
C ASP A 218 -15.51 -11.35 -16.88
N ASP A 219 -16.16 -10.51 -16.08
CA ASP A 219 -15.55 -9.87 -14.92
C ASP A 219 -15.32 -10.84 -13.78
N PHE A 220 -16.27 -11.74 -13.54
CA PHE A 220 -16.11 -12.83 -12.60
C PHE A 220 -14.94 -13.74 -13.02
N VAL A 221 -14.91 -14.21 -14.26
CA VAL A 221 -13.87 -15.13 -14.75
C VAL A 221 -12.48 -14.48 -14.68
N ASN A 222 -12.34 -13.25 -15.18
CA ASN A 222 -11.06 -12.55 -15.15
C ASN A 222 -10.65 -12.16 -13.72
N GLY A 223 -11.61 -11.74 -12.89
CA GLY A 223 -11.39 -11.43 -11.48
C GLY A 223 -10.96 -12.66 -10.69
N PHE A 224 -11.62 -13.80 -10.89
CA PHE A 224 -11.29 -15.06 -10.23
C PHE A 224 -9.96 -15.63 -10.67
N ARG A 225 -9.63 -15.55 -11.97
CA ARG A 225 -8.29 -15.90 -12.45
C ARG A 225 -7.20 -15.09 -11.75
N ARG A 226 -7.41 -13.78 -11.60
CA ARG A 226 -6.46 -12.90 -10.91
C ARG A 226 -6.39 -13.20 -9.42
N PHE A 227 -7.53 -13.44 -8.79
CA PHE A 227 -7.62 -13.83 -7.39
C PHE A 227 -6.85 -15.13 -7.11
N MET A 228 -7.04 -16.18 -7.93
CA MET A 228 -6.29 -17.43 -7.84
C MET A 228 -4.79 -17.20 -7.94
N LEU A 229 -4.34 -16.37 -8.88
CA LEU A 229 -2.92 -16.00 -9.00
C LEU A 229 -2.39 -15.32 -7.73
N GLY A 230 -3.18 -14.44 -7.12
CA GLY A 230 -2.84 -13.79 -5.86
C GLY A 230 -2.68 -14.79 -4.70
N VAL A 231 -3.61 -15.74 -4.56
CA VAL A 231 -3.54 -16.81 -3.57
C VAL A 231 -2.31 -17.70 -3.78
N VAL A 232 -2.00 -18.05 -5.04
CA VAL A 232 -0.80 -18.83 -5.39
C VAL A 232 0.47 -18.09 -5.00
N LYS A 233 0.61 -16.80 -5.35
CA LYS A 233 1.76 -15.97 -4.97
C LYS A 233 1.93 -15.90 -3.45
N LYS A 234 0.84 -15.71 -2.72
CA LYS A 234 0.83 -15.62 -1.26
C LYS A 234 1.26 -16.95 -0.61
N LEU A 235 0.51 -18.01 -0.85
CA LEU A 235 0.64 -19.24 -0.06
C LEU A 235 1.80 -20.12 -0.53
N LEU A 236 2.06 -20.21 -1.85
CA LEU A 236 3.11 -21.08 -2.38
C LEU A 236 4.48 -20.42 -2.42
N VAL A 237 4.55 -19.11 -2.68
CA VAL A 237 5.84 -18.41 -2.80
C VAL A 237 6.13 -17.60 -1.54
N ALA A 238 5.27 -16.63 -1.23
CA ALA A 238 5.57 -15.64 -0.19
C ALA A 238 5.70 -16.25 1.20
N ASP A 239 4.82 -17.18 1.59
CA ASP A 239 4.87 -17.79 2.93
C ASP A 239 6.05 -18.75 3.11
N VAL A 240 6.51 -19.38 2.04
CA VAL A 240 7.74 -20.19 2.05
C VAL A 240 8.96 -19.28 2.22
N MET A 241 9.02 -18.19 1.45
CA MET A 241 10.06 -17.17 1.60
C MET A 241 10.01 -16.49 2.99
N ALA A 242 8.82 -16.27 3.54
CA ALA A 242 8.64 -15.75 4.89
C ALA A 242 9.23 -16.65 5.95
N SER A 243 9.02 -17.97 5.82
CA SER A 243 9.57 -18.95 6.75
C SER A 243 11.10 -19.01 6.65
N GLY A 244 11.64 -18.98 5.43
CA GLY A 244 13.09 -18.88 5.21
C GLY A 244 13.70 -17.60 5.78
N ALA A 245 13.06 -16.45 5.56
CA ALA A 245 13.50 -15.17 6.11
C ALA A 245 13.41 -15.15 7.65
N ASP A 246 12.28 -15.56 8.22
CA ASP A 246 12.07 -15.67 9.67
C ASP A 246 13.17 -16.53 10.31
N MET A 247 13.53 -17.66 9.71
CA MET A 247 14.57 -18.56 10.21
C MET A 247 15.96 -17.91 10.25
N ILE A 248 16.32 -17.07 9.27
CA ILE A 248 17.62 -16.39 9.28
C ILE A 248 17.60 -15.18 10.21
N PHE A 249 16.57 -14.33 10.13
CA PHE A 249 16.46 -13.12 10.94
C PHE A 249 16.15 -13.41 12.43
N ALA A 250 15.78 -14.62 12.80
CA ALA A 250 15.64 -15.03 14.21
C ALA A 250 16.96 -15.49 14.85
N ARG A 251 18.01 -15.78 14.05
CA ARG A 251 19.31 -16.21 14.57
C ARG A 251 20.11 -15.01 15.08
N ASP A 252 21.01 -15.27 16.02
CA ASP A 252 22.02 -14.29 16.42
C ASP A 252 22.92 -13.94 15.21
N PRO A 253 22.97 -12.66 14.78
CA PRO A 253 23.83 -12.22 13.68
C PRO A 253 25.31 -12.60 13.83
N ALA A 254 25.80 -12.77 15.08
CA ALA A 254 27.16 -13.20 15.34
C ALA A 254 27.43 -14.64 14.84
N THR A 255 26.41 -15.47 14.70
CA THR A 255 26.52 -16.87 14.25
C THR A 255 26.32 -17.06 12.75
N LEU A 256 25.86 -16.02 12.04
CA LEU A 256 25.61 -16.06 10.60
C LEU A 256 26.88 -15.90 9.79
N GLY A 257 26.98 -16.70 8.72
CA GLY A 257 27.98 -16.51 7.66
C GLY A 257 27.51 -15.52 6.60
N PHE A 258 28.39 -15.27 5.63
CA PHE A 258 28.13 -14.40 4.49
C PHE A 258 26.92 -14.86 3.67
N ALA A 259 26.88 -16.17 3.35
CA ALA A 259 25.87 -16.75 2.48
C ALA A 259 24.48 -16.71 3.15
N GLU A 260 24.40 -17.00 4.45
CA GLU A 260 23.16 -16.98 5.21
C GLU A 260 22.61 -15.56 5.33
N ALA A 261 23.47 -14.56 5.59
CA ALA A 261 23.04 -13.16 5.67
C ALA A 261 22.43 -12.68 4.34
N TRP A 262 23.08 -12.98 3.21
CA TRP A 262 22.51 -12.69 1.89
C TRP A 262 21.25 -13.50 1.60
N ALA A 263 21.22 -14.79 1.94
CA ALA A 263 20.04 -15.64 1.77
C ALA A 263 18.83 -15.08 2.51
N GLY A 264 19.00 -14.66 3.76
CA GLY A 264 17.94 -14.01 4.55
C GLY A 264 17.37 -12.77 3.83
N THR A 265 18.23 -11.86 3.37
CA THR A 265 17.80 -10.66 2.65
C THR A 265 17.12 -11.00 1.30
N ILE A 266 17.61 -11.99 0.57
CA ILE A 266 17.00 -12.46 -0.69
C ILE A 266 15.62 -13.06 -0.42
N PHE A 267 15.49 -13.94 0.58
CA PHE A 267 14.21 -14.52 0.98
C PHE A 267 13.22 -13.41 1.37
N PHE A 268 13.64 -12.44 2.17
CA PHE A 268 12.77 -11.33 2.53
C PHE A 268 12.39 -10.47 1.34
N THR A 269 13.31 -10.20 0.41
CA THR A 269 13.04 -9.46 -0.83
C THR A 269 11.97 -10.17 -1.65
N LEU A 270 12.08 -11.48 -1.85
CA LEU A 270 11.07 -12.24 -2.58
C LEU A 270 9.74 -12.30 -1.80
N GLN A 271 9.80 -12.51 -0.48
CA GLN A 271 8.63 -12.48 0.39
C GLN A 271 7.85 -11.18 0.23
N ILE A 272 8.47 -10.01 0.47
CA ILE A 272 7.75 -8.73 0.51
C ILE A 272 7.06 -8.43 -0.82
N TYR A 273 7.68 -8.79 -1.95
CA TYR A 273 7.05 -8.62 -3.26
C TYR A 273 5.90 -9.58 -3.52
N PHE A 274 6.11 -10.89 -3.36
CA PHE A 274 5.08 -11.87 -3.68
C PHE A 274 3.92 -11.85 -2.68
N ASP A 275 4.17 -11.47 -1.43
CA ASP A 275 3.14 -11.27 -0.40
C ASP A 275 2.25 -10.08 -0.79
N PHE A 276 2.86 -8.91 -1.05
CA PHE A 276 2.10 -7.69 -1.29
C PHE A 276 1.48 -7.62 -2.69
N SER A 277 2.19 -8.09 -3.71
CA SER A 277 1.59 -8.22 -5.05
C SER A 277 0.51 -9.31 -5.08
N GLY A 278 0.68 -10.41 -4.33
CA GLY A 278 -0.34 -11.44 -4.17
C GLY A 278 -1.62 -10.90 -3.52
N TYR A 279 -1.48 -10.14 -2.43
CA TYR A 279 -2.62 -9.47 -1.79
C TYR A 279 -3.29 -8.45 -2.72
N SER A 280 -2.51 -7.63 -3.42
CA SER A 280 -3.03 -6.66 -4.39
C SER A 280 -3.81 -7.36 -5.52
N ASP A 281 -3.32 -8.50 -6.01
CA ASP A 281 -4.01 -9.31 -7.01
C ASP A 281 -5.33 -9.89 -6.50
N MET A 282 -5.37 -10.37 -5.25
CA MET A 282 -6.62 -10.80 -4.61
C MET A 282 -7.61 -9.65 -4.49
N ALA A 283 -7.17 -8.49 -4.00
CA ALA A 283 -8.00 -7.29 -3.86
C ALA A 283 -8.60 -6.82 -5.20
N ILE A 284 -7.76 -6.67 -6.24
CA ILE A 284 -8.20 -6.24 -7.57
C ILE A 284 -9.08 -7.30 -8.23
N GLY A 285 -8.75 -8.59 -8.06
CA GLY A 285 -9.53 -9.71 -8.56
C GLY A 285 -10.94 -9.75 -7.96
N LEU A 286 -11.05 -9.63 -6.64
CA LEU A 286 -12.32 -9.56 -5.92
C LEU A 286 -13.15 -8.37 -6.38
N ALA A 287 -12.59 -7.16 -6.35
CA ALA A 287 -13.31 -5.97 -6.79
C ALA A 287 -13.84 -6.11 -8.21
N ARG A 288 -13.04 -6.70 -9.12
CA ARG A 288 -13.44 -6.97 -10.49
C ARG A 288 -14.62 -7.93 -10.59
N MET A 289 -14.71 -8.97 -9.76
CA MET A 289 -15.88 -9.85 -9.75
C MET A 289 -17.19 -9.09 -9.50
N PHE A 290 -17.15 -8.05 -8.66
CA PHE A 290 -18.28 -7.15 -8.37
C PHE A 290 -18.44 -6.01 -9.40
N GLY A 291 -17.67 -6.01 -10.49
CA GLY A 291 -17.71 -4.99 -11.55
C GLY A 291 -16.86 -3.74 -11.26
N PHE A 292 -16.22 -3.63 -10.09
CA PHE A 292 -15.36 -2.50 -9.75
C PHE A 292 -13.97 -2.64 -10.39
N ARG A 293 -13.36 -1.52 -10.77
CA ARG A 293 -12.02 -1.44 -11.35
C ARG A 293 -11.10 -0.72 -10.39
N LEU A 294 -10.21 -1.47 -9.76
CA LEU A 294 -9.14 -0.94 -8.93
C LEU A 294 -7.86 -0.75 -9.76
N LEU A 295 -7.06 0.23 -9.37
CA LEU A 295 -5.77 0.52 -10.01
C LEU A 295 -4.72 -0.53 -9.63
N GLU A 296 -3.73 -0.68 -10.51
CA GLU A 296 -2.57 -1.53 -10.25
C GLU A 296 -1.69 -0.97 -9.13
N ASN A 297 -1.12 -1.86 -8.32
CA ASN A 297 -0.20 -1.48 -7.26
C ASN A 297 1.27 -1.82 -7.57
N PHE A 298 1.49 -2.79 -8.48
CA PHE A 298 2.83 -3.23 -8.88
C PHE A 298 2.94 -3.36 -10.39
N ASN A 299 4.09 -2.98 -10.94
CA ASN A 299 4.40 -3.17 -12.35
C ASN A 299 5.82 -3.73 -12.55
N MET A 300 5.98 -5.02 -12.21
CA MET A 300 7.25 -5.76 -12.31
C MET A 300 8.44 -4.98 -11.69
N PRO A 301 8.38 -4.61 -10.41
CA PRO A 301 9.39 -3.72 -9.81
C PRO A 301 10.82 -4.28 -9.86
N TYR A 302 10.98 -5.60 -9.84
CA TYR A 302 12.30 -6.24 -9.76
C TYR A 302 13.04 -6.30 -11.10
N ILE A 303 12.40 -5.85 -12.18
CA ILE A 303 13.09 -5.65 -13.45
C ILE A 303 13.73 -4.27 -13.59
N ALA A 304 13.49 -3.35 -12.64
CA ALA A 304 13.93 -1.96 -12.70
C ALA A 304 15.45 -1.82 -12.81
N THR A 305 15.88 -0.81 -13.57
CA THR A 305 17.29 -0.48 -13.86
C THR A 305 17.76 0.81 -13.19
N SER A 306 16.89 1.47 -12.43
CA SER A 306 17.23 2.59 -11.55
C SER A 306 16.33 2.67 -10.33
N ILE A 307 16.73 3.47 -9.33
CA ILE A 307 15.96 3.66 -8.10
C ILE A 307 14.65 4.41 -8.39
N THR A 308 14.69 5.43 -9.25
CA THR A 308 13.48 6.13 -9.70
C THR A 308 12.51 5.19 -10.39
N GLU A 309 13.01 4.31 -11.26
CA GLU A 309 12.18 3.32 -11.96
C GLU A 309 11.57 2.32 -10.97
N PHE A 310 12.35 1.83 -10.00
CA PHE A 310 11.89 0.91 -8.98
C PHE A 310 10.66 1.46 -8.22
N TRP A 311 10.75 2.69 -7.69
CA TRP A 311 9.66 3.32 -6.94
C TRP A 311 8.45 3.73 -7.79
N ARG A 312 8.63 3.88 -9.11
CA ARG A 312 7.50 4.04 -10.05
C ARG A 312 6.77 2.72 -10.32
N ARG A 313 7.37 1.58 -10.03
CA ARG A 313 6.82 0.22 -10.24
C ARG A 313 6.40 -0.47 -8.96
N TRP A 314 6.89 -0.01 -7.80
CA TRP A 314 6.63 -0.55 -6.47
C TRP A 314 5.58 0.30 -5.73
N HIS A 315 4.56 -0.35 -5.15
CA HIS A 315 3.53 0.28 -4.33
C HIS A 315 2.99 1.58 -4.95
N MET A 316 2.62 1.49 -6.23
CA MET A 316 2.33 2.65 -7.08
C MET A 316 1.21 3.54 -6.52
N SER A 317 0.23 2.95 -5.83
CA SER A 317 -0.84 3.72 -5.19
C SER A 317 -0.30 4.64 -4.10
N LEU A 318 0.60 4.15 -3.24
CA LEU A 318 1.24 4.94 -2.18
C LEU A 318 2.15 6.01 -2.78
N THR A 319 2.98 5.65 -3.76
CA THR A 319 3.87 6.61 -4.45
C THR A 319 3.06 7.75 -5.06
N SER A 320 1.94 7.44 -5.71
CA SER A 320 1.04 8.46 -6.28
C SER A 320 0.40 9.34 -5.21
N TRP A 321 0.00 8.75 -4.08
CA TRP A 321 -0.58 9.46 -2.94
C TRP A 321 0.43 10.43 -2.33
N ILE A 322 1.64 9.96 -1.99
CA ILE A 322 2.71 10.80 -1.44
C ILE A 322 3.03 11.95 -2.39
N ARG A 323 3.08 11.68 -3.70
CA ARG A 323 3.32 12.70 -4.71
C ARG A 323 2.25 13.81 -4.70
N GLU A 324 0.98 13.45 -4.66
CA GLU A 324 -0.15 14.38 -4.83
C GLU A 324 -0.60 15.09 -3.55
N TYR A 325 -0.47 14.41 -2.42
CA TYR A 325 -0.95 14.88 -1.12
C TYR A 325 0.17 15.38 -0.19
N LEU A 326 1.45 15.10 -0.50
CA LEU A 326 2.59 15.61 0.26
C LEU A 326 3.60 16.38 -0.60
N TYR A 327 4.12 15.78 -1.67
CA TYR A 327 5.20 16.39 -2.46
C TYR A 327 4.77 17.65 -3.23
N PHE A 328 3.64 17.63 -3.94
CA PHE A 328 3.14 18.82 -4.65
C PHE A 328 2.78 19.98 -3.71
N PRO A 329 2.11 19.77 -2.55
CA PRO A 329 1.94 20.80 -1.53
C PRO A 329 3.24 21.43 -1.02
N LEU A 330 4.33 20.67 -0.95
CA LEU A 330 5.65 21.19 -0.56
C LEU A 330 6.33 22.03 -1.66
N GLY A 331 5.67 22.24 -2.80
CA GLY A 331 6.16 23.00 -3.96
C GLY A 331 6.59 22.14 -5.14
N GLY A 332 6.66 20.82 -4.98
CA GLY A 332 7.05 19.88 -6.04
C GLY A 332 8.37 20.26 -6.72
N ASN A 333 8.38 20.31 -8.05
CA ASN A 333 9.52 20.77 -8.86
C ASN A 333 9.50 22.29 -9.14
N ARG A 334 8.57 23.06 -8.55
CA ARG A 334 8.43 24.50 -8.79
C ARG A 334 9.34 25.34 -7.90
N VAL A 335 9.98 24.72 -6.91
CA VAL A 335 10.95 25.32 -5.99
C VAL A 335 12.37 25.06 -6.48
N GLY A 336 13.34 25.77 -5.91
CA GLY A 336 14.76 25.58 -6.24
C GLY A 336 15.22 24.12 -6.07
N GLU A 337 16.30 23.76 -6.76
CA GLU A 337 16.81 22.39 -6.85
C GLU A 337 17.11 21.77 -5.48
N ALA A 338 17.83 22.49 -4.61
CA ALA A 338 18.13 22.03 -3.25
C ALA A 338 16.86 21.75 -2.43
N ARG A 339 15.83 22.61 -2.56
CA ARG A 339 14.55 22.41 -1.88
C ARG A 339 13.79 21.22 -2.47
N THR A 340 13.89 21.00 -3.78
CA THR A 340 13.32 19.82 -4.44
C THR A 340 13.91 18.53 -3.87
N TYR A 341 15.24 18.46 -3.69
CA TYR A 341 15.92 17.30 -3.10
C TYR A 341 15.52 17.09 -1.65
N PHE A 342 15.49 18.17 -0.86
CA PHE A 342 15.02 18.10 0.52
C PHE A 342 13.57 17.60 0.60
N ASN A 343 12.67 18.12 -0.25
CA ASN A 343 11.28 17.70 -0.28
C ASN A 343 11.13 16.21 -0.66
N LEU A 344 11.91 15.72 -1.64
CA LEU A 344 11.92 14.29 -2.01
C LEU A 344 12.39 13.43 -0.83
N TRP A 345 13.45 13.86 -0.14
CA TRP A 345 13.97 13.16 1.04
C TRP A 345 12.93 13.12 2.18
N ILE A 346 12.27 14.23 2.46
CA ILE A 346 11.17 14.31 3.44
C ILE A 346 10.00 13.40 3.07
N CYS A 347 9.63 13.31 1.78
CA CYS A 347 8.57 12.41 1.34
C CYS A 347 8.89 10.94 1.64
N PHE A 348 10.16 10.52 1.44
CA PHE A 348 10.60 9.17 1.77
C PHE A 348 10.73 8.93 3.27
N LEU A 349 11.17 9.93 4.04
CA LEU A 349 11.19 9.86 5.49
C LEU A 349 9.77 9.68 6.06
N ALA A 350 8.81 10.46 5.55
CA ALA A 350 7.40 10.32 5.89
C ALA A 350 6.84 8.94 5.48
N SER A 351 7.25 8.40 4.33
CA SER A 351 6.93 7.02 3.93
C SER A 351 7.48 5.99 4.91
N GLY A 352 8.72 6.17 5.40
CA GLY A 352 9.33 5.32 6.41
C GLY A 352 8.52 5.33 7.70
N VAL A 353 8.23 6.51 8.25
CA VAL A 353 7.38 6.66 9.44
C VAL A 353 6.01 6.00 9.23
N TRP A 354 5.40 6.19 8.05
CA TRP A 354 4.12 5.57 7.73
C TRP A 354 4.15 4.03 7.77
N HIS A 355 5.27 3.39 7.41
CA HIS A 355 5.36 1.94 7.42
C HIS A 355 5.34 1.34 8.82
N GLY A 356 6.03 1.92 9.79
CA GLY A 356 6.04 1.39 11.15
C GLY A 356 6.63 2.33 12.20
N ALA A 357 6.31 2.08 13.46
CA ALA A 357 6.70 2.90 14.59
C ALA A 357 8.01 2.40 15.22
N ALA A 358 9.07 2.31 14.42
CA ALA A 358 10.41 1.89 14.86
C ALA A 358 11.50 2.65 14.10
N TRP A 359 12.68 2.77 14.72
CA TRP A 359 13.82 3.46 14.13
C TRP A 359 14.32 2.82 12.83
N THR A 360 14.18 1.50 12.67
CA THR A 360 14.51 0.78 11.44
C THR A 360 13.75 1.33 10.23
N TYR A 361 12.46 1.67 10.37
CA TYR A 361 11.67 2.28 9.29
C TYR A 361 12.03 3.73 9.00
N ILE A 362 12.38 4.51 10.03
CA ILE A 362 12.85 5.89 9.85
C ILE A 362 14.15 5.88 9.05
N PHE A 363 15.11 5.04 9.43
CA PHE A 363 16.38 4.88 8.71
C PHE A 363 16.18 4.31 7.31
N TRP A 364 15.25 3.37 7.12
CA TRP A 364 14.86 2.88 5.81
C TRP A 364 14.29 4.00 4.91
N GLY A 365 13.45 4.88 5.46
CA GLY A 365 12.92 6.04 4.74
C GLY A 365 14.03 7.01 4.36
N ALA A 366 14.90 7.37 5.33
CA ALA A 366 16.06 8.22 5.08
C ALA A 366 17.01 7.64 4.02
N TYR A 367 17.29 6.33 4.08
CA TYR A 367 18.11 5.61 3.11
C TYR A 367 17.58 5.75 1.68
N ASN A 368 16.30 5.43 1.48
CA ASN A 368 15.68 5.52 0.15
C ASN A 368 15.58 6.97 -0.35
N GLY A 369 15.34 7.91 0.56
CA GLY A 369 15.39 9.34 0.23
C GLY A 369 16.77 9.75 -0.31
N VAL A 370 17.85 9.31 0.35
CA VAL A 370 19.23 9.58 -0.11
C VAL A 370 19.45 8.98 -1.50
N PHE A 371 19.11 7.70 -1.70
CA PHE A 371 19.32 7.05 -2.99
C PHE A 371 18.49 7.66 -4.11
N LEU A 372 17.29 8.17 -3.84
CA LEU A 372 16.51 8.90 -4.85
C LEU A 372 17.16 10.24 -5.22
N VAL A 373 17.70 10.97 -4.24
CA VAL A 373 18.45 12.21 -4.49
C VAL A 373 19.71 11.90 -5.30
N LEU A 374 20.47 10.86 -4.94
CA LEU A 374 21.65 10.42 -5.69
C LEU A 374 21.30 9.98 -7.11
N ASP A 375 20.19 9.25 -7.29
CA ASP A 375 19.65 8.84 -8.59
C ASP A 375 19.44 10.06 -9.48
N ARG A 376 18.84 11.13 -8.93
CA ARG A 376 18.62 12.36 -9.68
C ARG A 376 19.90 13.16 -9.97
N LEU A 377 20.87 13.15 -9.05
CA LEU A 377 22.12 13.91 -9.19
C LEU A 377 23.07 13.32 -10.23
N PHE A 378 23.29 12.01 -10.20
CA PHE A 378 24.25 11.36 -11.12
C PHE A 378 24.03 9.85 -11.30
N LEU A 379 23.41 9.17 -10.34
CA LEU A 379 23.36 7.71 -10.35
C LEU A 379 22.48 7.19 -11.49
N LEU A 380 21.39 7.87 -11.84
CA LEU A 380 20.55 7.51 -12.98
C LEU A 380 21.34 7.56 -14.30
N GLU A 381 22.12 8.62 -14.50
CA GLU A 381 22.95 8.77 -15.70
C GLU A 381 24.01 7.65 -15.78
N ARG A 382 24.64 7.31 -14.65
CA ARG A 382 25.62 6.21 -14.60
C ARG A 382 24.97 4.85 -14.88
N LEU A 383 23.81 4.57 -14.30
CA LEU A 383 23.08 3.32 -14.51
C LEU A 383 22.62 3.17 -15.96
N ASN A 384 22.19 4.26 -16.61
CA ASN A 384 21.79 4.26 -18.02
C ASN A 384 22.95 3.97 -18.99
N ARG A 385 24.21 4.12 -18.56
CA ARG A 385 25.39 3.75 -19.37
C ARG A 385 25.74 2.27 -19.29
N LEU A 386 25.17 1.53 -18.33
CA LEU A 386 25.38 0.10 -18.17
C LEU A 386 24.41 -0.70 -19.04
N PRO A 387 24.75 -1.94 -19.43
CA PRO A 387 23.75 -2.84 -19.99
C PRO A 387 22.65 -3.11 -18.96
N ALA A 388 21.41 -3.25 -19.41
CA ALA A 388 20.22 -3.30 -18.54
C ALA A 388 20.30 -4.36 -17.42
N TRP A 389 20.91 -5.52 -17.68
CA TRP A 389 21.08 -6.55 -16.66
C TRP A 389 22.02 -6.10 -15.53
N ALA A 390 23.09 -5.36 -15.84
CA ALA A 390 24.03 -4.86 -14.85
C ALA A 390 23.43 -3.68 -14.06
N ALA A 391 22.73 -2.76 -14.75
CA ALA A 391 21.98 -1.67 -14.11
C ALA A 391 20.92 -2.20 -13.14
N ASN A 392 20.24 -3.29 -13.51
CA ASN A 392 19.31 -3.96 -12.62
C ASN A 392 19.97 -4.62 -11.42
N ILE A 393 21.08 -5.35 -11.59
CA ILE A 393 21.79 -5.94 -10.46
C ILE A 393 22.21 -4.85 -9.47
N ALA A 394 22.75 -3.74 -9.96
CA ALA A 394 23.11 -2.60 -9.12
C ALA A 394 21.89 -1.98 -8.40
N THR A 395 20.78 -1.81 -9.11
CA THR A 395 19.53 -1.29 -8.54
C THR A 395 18.98 -2.23 -7.47
N MET A 396 18.90 -3.53 -7.76
CA MET A 396 18.40 -4.53 -6.83
C MET A 396 19.31 -4.71 -5.62
N PHE A 397 20.63 -4.57 -5.79
CA PHE A 397 21.58 -4.55 -4.68
C PHE A 397 21.25 -3.43 -3.68
N ILE A 398 21.07 -2.19 -4.16
CA ILE A 398 20.68 -1.04 -3.32
C ILE A 398 19.33 -1.32 -2.64
N VAL A 399 18.35 -1.80 -3.40
CA VAL A 399 17.01 -2.12 -2.87
C VAL A 399 17.08 -3.19 -1.77
N MET A 400 17.87 -4.24 -1.95
CA MET A 400 18.06 -5.32 -0.97
C MET A 400 18.71 -4.85 0.33
N ILE A 401 19.68 -3.93 0.26
CA ILE A 401 20.28 -3.31 1.46
C ILE A 401 19.21 -2.53 2.24
N GLY A 402 18.35 -1.78 1.53
CA GLY A 402 17.16 -1.18 2.12
C GLY A 402 16.25 -2.22 2.78
N TRP A 403 15.97 -3.33 2.10
CA TRP A 403 15.13 -4.39 2.67
C TRP A 403 15.69 -5.05 3.94
N THR A 404 17.01 -5.13 4.10
CA THR A 404 17.61 -5.55 5.37
C THR A 404 17.22 -4.61 6.52
N LEU A 405 17.29 -3.28 6.31
CA LEU A 405 16.84 -2.29 7.30
C LEU A 405 15.35 -2.46 7.60
N PHE A 406 14.53 -2.68 6.58
CA PHE A 406 13.08 -2.82 6.73
C PHE A 406 12.67 -4.07 7.51
N ARG A 407 13.40 -5.18 7.35
CA ARG A 407 13.07 -6.47 7.99
C ARG A 407 13.63 -6.64 9.39
N ALA A 408 14.75 -5.99 9.70
CA ALA A 408 15.40 -6.14 10.99
C ALA A 408 14.50 -5.65 12.14
N ASN A 409 14.58 -6.33 13.28
CA ASN A 409 13.81 -5.98 14.48
C ASN A 409 14.45 -4.80 15.25
N SER A 410 15.72 -4.49 15.01
CA SER A 410 16.45 -3.39 15.62
C SER A 410 17.54 -2.86 14.69
N LEU A 411 18.03 -1.64 14.96
CA LEU A 411 19.16 -1.08 14.22
C LEU A 411 20.45 -1.89 14.46
N ASP A 412 20.64 -2.45 15.66
CA ASP A 412 21.80 -3.29 15.97
C ASP A 412 21.79 -4.57 15.13
N GLN A 413 20.63 -5.23 15.04
CA GLN A 413 20.48 -6.41 14.19
C GLN A 413 20.72 -6.06 12.72
N ALA A 414 20.16 -4.94 12.24
CA ALA A 414 20.35 -4.49 10.86
C ALA A 414 21.82 -4.24 10.56
N GLY A 415 22.53 -3.52 11.43
CA GLY A 415 23.95 -3.23 11.31
C GLY A 415 24.80 -4.50 11.31
N ALA A 416 24.51 -5.43 12.23
CA ALA A 416 25.24 -6.70 12.31
C ALA A 416 25.03 -7.57 11.05
N LEU A 417 23.80 -7.64 10.51
CA LEU A 417 23.53 -8.35 9.26
C LEU A 417 24.23 -7.71 8.07
N LEU A 418 24.16 -6.39 7.92
CA LEU A 418 24.86 -5.66 6.86
C LEU A 418 26.38 -5.85 6.95
N PHE A 419 26.92 -5.89 8.17
CA PHE A 419 28.32 -6.19 8.41
C PHE A 419 28.68 -7.61 7.95
N ARG A 420 27.86 -8.62 8.26
CA ARG A 420 28.05 -10.00 7.76
C ARG A 420 27.97 -10.09 6.25
N MET A 421 27.03 -9.37 5.61
CA MET A 421 26.91 -9.29 4.16
C MET A 421 28.13 -8.66 3.47
N ALA A 422 28.96 -7.91 4.21
CA ALA A 422 30.20 -7.30 3.71
C ALA A 422 31.45 -8.15 3.95
N GLN A 423 31.34 -9.34 4.55
CA GLN A 423 32.46 -10.21 4.88
C GLN A 423 32.39 -11.55 4.11
N PRO A 424 32.84 -11.64 2.85
CA PRO A 424 32.78 -12.88 2.05
C PRO A 424 33.43 -14.12 2.70
N TRP A 425 34.38 -13.90 3.60
CA TRP A 425 35.09 -14.95 4.35
C TRP A 425 34.37 -15.38 5.65
N ALA A 426 33.28 -14.71 6.05
CA ALA A 426 32.53 -15.08 7.24
C ALA A 426 31.83 -16.43 7.01
N GLN A 427 32.22 -17.42 7.80
CA GLN A 427 31.59 -18.73 7.80
C GLN A 427 30.49 -18.77 8.85
N ALA A 428 29.41 -19.49 8.55
CA ALA A 428 28.38 -19.77 9.54
C ALA A 428 29.01 -20.58 10.69
N GLY A 429 28.48 -20.38 11.90
CA GLY A 429 28.70 -21.35 12.98
C GLY A 429 28.16 -22.73 12.61
N VAL A 430 28.30 -23.70 13.50
CA VAL A 430 27.86 -25.12 13.32
C VAL A 430 26.33 -25.27 13.08
N ALA A 431 25.58 -24.17 12.97
CA ALA A 431 24.17 -24.17 12.62
C ALA A 431 23.94 -24.60 11.17
N ALA A 432 22.94 -25.44 10.95
CA ALA A 432 22.56 -25.90 9.62
C ALA A 432 22.27 -24.72 8.68
N ALA A 433 22.80 -24.82 7.45
CA ALA A 433 22.46 -23.94 6.33
C ALA A 433 20.93 -23.90 6.12
N ALA A 434 20.46 -22.89 5.38
CA ALA A 434 19.05 -22.82 5.06
C ALA A 434 18.58 -24.12 4.36
N PRO A 435 17.48 -24.75 4.82
CA PRO A 435 16.93 -25.93 4.18
C PRO A 435 16.73 -25.74 2.67
N SER A 436 16.98 -26.81 1.91
CA SER A 436 17.03 -26.77 0.44
C SER A 436 15.73 -26.29 -0.21
N GLU A 437 14.58 -26.53 0.42
CA GLU A 437 13.27 -26.10 -0.04
C GLU A 437 13.15 -24.58 -0.17
N TYR A 438 13.76 -23.82 0.73
CA TYR A 438 13.77 -22.35 0.65
C TYR A 438 14.66 -21.87 -0.50
N VAL A 439 15.80 -22.53 -0.72
CA VAL A 439 16.71 -22.20 -1.82
C VAL A 439 16.06 -22.49 -3.16
N VAL A 440 15.41 -23.66 -3.30
CA VAL A 440 14.69 -24.05 -4.52
C VAL A 440 13.54 -23.09 -4.80
N MET A 441 12.72 -22.74 -3.79
CA MET A 441 11.64 -21.79 -3.96
C MET A 441 12.16 -20.38 -4.32
N ALA A 442 13.29 -19.95 -3.73
CA ALA A 442 13.91 -18.68 -4.10
C ALA A 442 14.38 -18.69 -5.56
N ALA A 443 14.96 -19.79 -6.04
CA ALA A 443 15.35 -19.94 -7.44
C ALA A 443 14.14 -19.87 -8.38
N ILE A 444 13.02 -20.52 -8.03
CA ILE A 444 11.76 -20.44 -8.79
C ILE A 444 11.23 -19.00 -8.81
N ALA A 445 11.19 -18.32 -7.66
CA ALA A 445 10.71 -16.96 -7.53
C ALA A 445 11.58 -15.95 -8.33
N VAL A 446 12.90 -16.12 -8.31
CA VAL A 446 13.83 -15.36 -9.16
C VAL A 446 13.59 -15.66 -10.64
N ALA A 447 13.38 -16.92 -11.02
CA ALA A 447 13.08 -17.29 -12.40
C ALA A 447 11.79 -16.63 -12.91
N ILE A 448 10.76 -16.50 -12.07
CA ILE A 448 9.53 -15.74 -12.39
C ILE A 448 9.86 -14.27 -12.71
N CYS A 449 10.67 -13.61 -11.86
CA CYS A 449 11.09 -12.23 -12.09
C CYS A 449 11.95 -12.07 -13.35
N VAL A 450 12.83 -13.04 -13.64
CA VAL A 450 13.65 -13.05 -14.86
C VAL A 450 12.78 -13.25 -16.10
N ALA A 451 11.78 -14.14 -16.05
CA ALA A 451 10.83 -14.34 -17.15
C ALA A 451 10.04 -13.07 -17.48
N GLN A 452 9.69 -12.26 -16.48
CA GLN A 452 9.09 -10.93 -16.68
C GLN A 452 10.02 -10.00 -17.47
N ARG A 453 11.33 -9.97 -17.13
CA ARG A 453 12.33 -9.19 -17.88
C ARG A 453 12.43 -9.68 -19.33
N VAL A 454 12.51 -10.99 -19.55
CA VAL A 454 12.59 -11.56 -20.90
C VAL A 454 11.37 -11.15 -21.70
N GLY A 455 10.18 -11.22 -21.09
CA GLY A 455 8.95 -10.73 -21.72
C GLY A 455 9.02 -9.28 -22.15
N ALA A 456 9.43 -8.39 -21.24
CA ALA A 456 9.55 -6.96 -21.51
C ALA A 456 10.62 -6.66 -22.57
N SER A 457 11.77 -7.35 -22.53
CA SER A 457 12.91 -7.07 -23.42
C SER A 457 12.72 -7.66 -24.82
N CYS A 458 12.05 -8.82 -24.92
CA CYS A 458 11.79 -9.50 -26.18
C CYS A 458 10.39 -9.20 -26.75
N ALA A 459 9.66 -8.25 -26.15
CA ALA A 459 8.29 -7.89 -26.52
C ALA A 459 7.31 -9.09 -26.59
N ILE A 460 7.50 -10.07 -25.71
CA ILE A 460 6.61 -11.24 -25.61
C ILE A 460 5.35 -10.80 -24.87
N ASP A 461 4.21 -10.83 -25.55
CA ASP A 461 2.91 -10.66 -24.91
C ASP A 461 2.49 -11.98 -24.22
N TRP A 462 2.93 -12.13 -22.97
CA TRP A 462 2.52 -13.25 -22.11
C TRP A 462 1.01 -13.37 -21.97
N THR A 463 0.26 -12.27 -22.09
CA THR A 463 -1.20 -12.27 -22.00
C THR A 463 -1.81 -12.87 -23.27
N ALA A 464 -1.31 -12.50 -24.44
CA ALA A 464 -1.73 -13.12 -25.70
C ALA A 464 -1.39 -14.61 -25.73
N LEU A 465 -0.19 -15.00 -25.28
CA LEU A 465 0.20 -16.40 -25.19
C LEU A 465 -0.71 -17.19 -24.23
N ALA A 466 -1.01 -16.61 -23.06
CA ALA A 466 -1.93 -17.21 -22.10
C ALA A 466 -3.35 -17.35 -22.66
N ARG A 467 -3.82 -16.38 -23.47
CA ARG A 467 -5.12 -16.50 -24.18
C ARG A 467 -5.10 -17.62 -25.21
N ARG A 468 -4.01 -17.74 -25.99
CA ARG A 468 -3.86 -18.80 -27.01
C ARG A 468 -3.87 -20.20 -26.40
N HIS A 469 -3.31 -20.35 -25.20
CA HIS A 469 -3.25 -21.62 -24.46
C HIS A 469 -4.14 -21.59 -23.20
N ALA A 470 -5.30 -20.94 -23.27
CA ALA A 470 -6.14 -20.67 -22.10
C ALA A 470 -6.52 -21.92 -21.31
N PHE A 471 -6.84 -23.04 -21.98
CA PHE A 471 -7.18 -24.29 -21.30
C PHE A 471 -6.02 -24.82 -20.44
N ALA A 472 -4.82 -24.89 -21.01
CA ALA A 472 -3.63 -25.35 -20.30
C ALA A 472 -3.24 -24.40 -19.15
N VAL A 473 -3.24 -23.09 -19.41
CA VAL A 473 -2.88 -22.08 -18.40
C VAL A 473 -3.88 -22.05 -17.25
N ASN A 474 -5.18 -22.06 -17.55
CA ASN A 474 -6.22 -22.09 -16.51
C ASN A 474 -6.20 -23.42 -15.75
N GLY A 475 -6.00 -24.56 -16.43
CA GLY A 475 -5.86 -25.85 -15.78
C GLY A 475 -4.66 -25.90 -14.81
N ALA A 476 -3.50 -25.42 -15.25
CA ALA A 476 -2.32 -25.31 -14.38
C ALA A 476 -2.57 -24.36 -13.19
N LEU A 477 -3.19 -23.20 -13.43
CA LEU A 477 -3.54 -22.26 -12.37
C LEU A 477 -4.51 -22.86 -11.36
N SER A 478 -5.52 -23.62 -11.81
CA SER A 478 -6.46 -24.30 -10.91
C SER A 478 -5.78 -25.36 -10.06
N ILE A 479 -4.85 -26.15 -10.63
CA ILE A 479 -4.05 -27.14 -9.88
C ILE A 479 -3.21 -26.43 -8.81
N LEU A 480 -2.49 -25.36 -9.21
CA LEU A 480 -1.68 -24.57 -8.28
C LEU A 480 -2.54 -23.91 -7.20
N PHE A 481 -3.72 -23.43 -7.54
CA PHE A 481 -4.65 -22.83 -6.58
C PHE A 481 -5.13 -23.86 -5.55
N VAL A 482 -5.53 -25.06 -5.98
CA VAL A 482 -5.92 -26.14 -5.06
C VAL A 482 -4.75 -26.55 -4.16
N ALA A 483 -3.53 -26.67 -4.72
CA ALA A 483 -2.33 -26.94 -3.94
C ALA A 483 -2.03 -25.81 -2.93
N ALA A 484 -2.23 -24.56 -3.31
CA ALA A 484 -2.09 -23.40 -2.44
C ALA A 484 -3.06 -23.46 -1.26
N LEU A 485 -4.34 -23.78 -1.51
CA LEU A 485 -5.34 -23.94 -0.46
C LEU A 485 -5.02 -25.11 0.47
N ALA A 486 -4.60 -26.25 -0.09
CA ALA A 486 -4.20 -27.41 0.71
C ALA A 486 -3.02 -27.06 1.64
N LYS A 487 -2.02 -26.35 1.12
CA LYS A 487 -0.90 -25.83 1.93
C LYS A 487 -1.38 -24.85 3.00
N GLY A 488 -2.24 -23.88 2.65
CA GLY A 488 -2.75 -22.90 3.60
C GLY A 488 -3.60 -23.49 4.73
N LEU A 489 -4.21 -24.67 4.51
CA LEU A 489 -4.91 -25.45 5.53
C LEU A 489 -3.97 -26.28 6.42
N ALA A 490 -2.84 -26.72 5.87
CA ALA A 490 -1.87 -27.58 6.55
C ALA A 490 -0.84 -26.78 7.37
N ASP A 491 -0.43 -25.62 6.85
CA ASP A 491 0.60 -24.79 7.48
C ASP A 491 0.01 -23.89 8.59
N PRO A 492 0.79 -23.58 9.64
CA PRO A 492 0.43 -22.54 10.59
C PRO A 492 0.25 -21.19 9.89
N PHE A 493 -0.71 -20.40 10.37
CA PHE A 493 -1.02 -19.08 9.85
C PHE A 493 0.23 -18.17 9.78
N LYS A 494 0.52 -17.64 8.57
CA LYS A 494 1.53 -16.61 8.34
C LYS A 494 0.86 -15.27 8.02
N PRO A 495 0.92 -14.29 8.94
CA PRO A 495 0.27 -13.01 8.70
C PRO A 495 0.85 -12.32 7.47
N PHE A 496 0.01 -11.53 6.81
CA PHE A 496 0.48 -10.57 5.81
C PHE A 496 1.56 -9.66 6.41
N ILE A 497 2.61 -9.38 5.65
CA ILE A 497 3.81 -8.72 6.17
C ILE A 497 3.50 -7.39 6.89
N TYR A 498 2.55 -6.59 6.39
CA TYR A 498 2.18 -5.30 7.01
C TYR A 498 1.23 -5.41 8.22
N PHE A 499 0.81 -6.62 8.62
CA PHE A 499 0.09 -6.82 9.89
C PHE A 499 1.04 -7.03 11.07
N ARG A 500 2.34 -7.13 10.82
CA ARG A 500 3.38 -7.31 11.85
C ARG A 500 3.97 -6.00 12.39
N PHE A 501 3.58 -4.85 11.83
CA PHE A 501 4.26 -3.55 12.04
C PHE A 501 3.42 -2.53 12.77
#